data_AF-A0A8H3ATG7-F1
#
_entry.id   AF-A0A8H3ATG7-F1
#
_cell.length_a   1.000
_cell.length_b   1.000
_cell.length_c   1.000
_cell.angle_alpha   90.00
_cell.angle_beta   90.00
_cell.angle_gamma   90.00
#
_symmetry.space_group_name_H-M   'P 1'
#
loop_
_entity.id
_entity.type
_entity.pdbx_description
1 polymer ?
#
loop_
_entity_poly.entity_id
_entity_poly.type
_entity_poly.pdbx_seq_one_letter_code
_entity_poly.pdbx_strand_id
1 'polypeptide(L)'
;MVNHTEWYPPGQVCYPPELPPYLRDVYVLKPIVGLPTDADLIGIHDVIQAASKLSAVPVMHDPSLYMQLADHLFGAQMARYCSRYSLVVFPSNATYTPPIATLPAHISVTLEPVCGAPSDEQIVKVQEALRSYEQVSHIPALYDVHVNMELSQHLFDLQMGKSQLVDAINVALTPCHS
;
A
#
# COMPACT_ATOMS: atom_id res chain seq x y z
N MET A 1 14.25 26.24 8.06
CA MET A 1 14.46 24.78 8.03
C MET A 1 13.38 24.19 8.91
N VAL A 2 12.32 23.65 8.29
CA VAL A 2 11.21 23.06 9.03
C VAL A 2 11.66 21.66 9.41
N ASN A 3 11.85 21.41 10.70
CA ASN A 3 12.10 20.08 11.22
C ASN A 3 10.89 19.22 10.87
N HIS A 4 11.09 18.25 9.99
CA HIS A 4 10.13 17.19 9.74
C HIS A 4 9.97 16.42 11.05
N THR A 5 8.87 16.63 11.75
CA THR A 5 8.50 15.77 12.87
C THR A 5 8.29 14.38 12.28
N GLU A 6 9.28 13.50 12.44
CA GLU A 6 9.22 12.10 12.03
C GLU A 6 8.03 11.45 12.75
N TRP A 7 6.90 11.37 12.05
CA TRP A 7 5.71 10.63 12.51
C TRP A 7 5.93 9.10 12.46
N TYR A 8 7.12 8.68 12.05
CA TYR A 8 7.65 7.37 12.34
C TYR A 8 8.50 7.49 13.60
N PRO A 9 8.06 7.00 14.77
CA PRO A 9 8.93 6.99 15.93
C PRO A 9 10.20 6.22 15.55
N PRO A 10 11.40 6.82 15.73
CA PRO A 10 12.65 6.16 15.43
C PRO A 10 12.70 4.78 16.12
N GLY A 11 12.73 3.71 15.32
CA GLY A 11 12.82 2.34 15.83
C GLY A 11 11.52 1.51 15.85
N GLN A 12 10.40 1.99 15.30
CA GLN A 12 9.24 1.11 15.10
C GLN A 12 9.51 0.11 13.97
N VAL A 13 9.65 -1.15 14.35
CA VAL A 13 9.87 -2.28 13.46
C VAL A 13 8.52 -2.88 13.08
N CYS A 14 8.23 -2.97 11.79
CA CYS A 14 7.06 -3.69 11.29
C CYS A 14 7.46 -5.16 11.07
N TYR A 15 6.96 -6.05 11.93
CA TYR A 15 7.26 -7.47 11.84
C TYR A 15 6.31 -8.17 10.87
N PRO A 16 6.82 -9.00 9.95
CA PRO A 16 5.96 -9.80 9.08
C PRO A 16 5.29 -10.93 9.87
N PRO A 17 4.14 -11.42 9.39
CA PRO A 17 3.55 -12.63 9.95
C PRO A 17 4.44 -13.86 9.73
N GLU A 18 4.24 -14.86 10.58
CA GLU A 18 4.85 -16.17 10.37
C GLU A 18 4.23 -16.84 9.14
N LEU A 19 5.08 -17.18 8.17
CA LEU A 19 4.63 -17.84 6.95
C LEU A 19 4.55 -19.36 7.15
N PRO A 20 3.47 -20.01 6.66
CA PRO A 20 3.37 -21.46 6.67
C PRO A 20 4.44 -22.10 5.76
N PRO A 21 4.76 -23.40 5.96
CA PRO A 21 5.87 -24.07 5.25
C PRO A 21 5.87 -23.88 3.73
N TYR A 22 4.70 -23.99 3.10
CA TYR A 22 4.57 -23.89 1.65
C TYR A 22 4.87 -22.48 1.09
N LEU A 23 4.83 -21.43 1.93
CA LEU A 23 5.26 -20.07 1.53
C LEU A 23 6.67 -19.76 2.01
N ARG A 24 7.03 -20.13 3.25
CA ARG A 24 8.33 -19.74 3.85
C ARG A 24 9.53 -20.38 3.16
N ASP A 25 9.34 -21.50 2.47
CA ASP A 25 10.41 -22.18 1.73
C ASP A 25 10.75 -21.45 0.42
N VAL A 26 9.87 -20.57 -0.06
CA VAL A 26 10.01 -19.80 -1.31
C VAL A 26 10.19 -18.31 -1.04
N TYR A 27 9.49 -17.77 -0.04
CA TYR A 27 9.41 -16.35 0.28
C TYR A 27 9.98 -16.08 1.67
N VAL A 28 10.77 -14.99 1.77
CA VAL A 28 11.34 -14.52 3.03
C VAL A 28 10.94 -13.07 3.22
N LEU A 29 9.99 -12.82 4.12
CA LEU A 29 9.68 -11.48 4.59
C LEU A 29 10.60 -11.14 5.76
N LYS A 30 11.21 -9.96 5.71
CA LYS A 30 12.06 -9.44 6.77
C LYS A 30 11.32 -8.38 7.57
N PRO A 31 11.64 -8.20 8.87
CA PRO A 31 11.18 -7.04 9.62
C PRO A 31 11.61 -5.76 8.92
N ILE A 32 10.66 -4.84 8.72
CA ILE A 32 10.92 -3.55 8.09
C ILE A 32 11.29 -2.56 9.19
N VAL A 33 12.45 -1.92 9.05
CA VAL A 33 12.97 -0.92 9.98
C VAL A 33 13.02 0.43 9.30
N GLY A 34 12.26 1.39 9.79
CA GLY A 34 12.17 2.72 9.19
C GLY A 34 11.29 2.75 7.93
N LEU A 35 11.71 3.49 6.90
CA LEU A 35 10.95 3.66 5.66
C LEU A 35 11.00 2.38 4.81
N PRO A 36 9.85 1.77 4.46
CA PRO A 36 9.81 0.59 3.60
C PRO A 36 10.39 0.88 2.22
N THR A 37 11.22 -0.04 1.74
CA THR A 37 11.78 -0.01 0.39
C THR A 37 10.80 -0.60 -0.62
N ASP A 38 11.05 -0.37 -1.91
CA ASP A 38 10.26 -1.01 -2.98
C ASP A 38 10.37 -2.54 -2.90
N ALA A 39 11.55 -3.07 -2.57
CA ALA A 39 11.76 -4.51 -2.39
C ALA A 39 10.93 -5.08 -1.22
N ASP A 40 10.76 -4.33 -0.12
CA ASP A 40 9.94 -4.77 1.01
C ASP A 40 8.48 -4.89 0.59
N LEU A 41 7.93 -3.86 -0.07
CA LEU A 41 6.54 -3.87 -0.53
C LEU A 41 6.30 -4.93 -1.61
N ILE A 42 7.21 -5.07 -2.57
CA ILE A 42 7.14 -6.12 -3.60
C ILE A 42 7.10 -7.49 -2.94
N GLY A 43 7.97 -7.75 -1.96
CA GLY A 43 7.99 -9.01 -1.22
C GLY A 43 6.65 -9.31 -0.54
N ILE A 44 6.03 -8.31 0.09
CA ILE A 44 4.71 -8.48 0.73
C ILE A 44 3.63 -8.78 -0.32
N HIS A 45 3.61 -8.05 -1.44
CA HIS A 45 2.67 -8.28 -2.54
C HIS A 45 2.82 -9.67 -3.15
N ASP A 46 4.05 -10.13 -3.36
CA ASP A 46 4.33 -11.46 -3.91
C ASP A 46 3.79 -12.56 -2.99
N VAL A 47 3.97 -12.42 -1.67
CA VAL A 47 3.44 -13.38 -0.69
C VAL A 47 1.92 -13.36 -0.66
N ILE A 48 1.28 -12.18 -0.69
CA ILE A 48 -0.18 -12.06 -0.75
C ILE A 48 -0.73 -12.71 -2.02
N GLN A 49 -0.07 -12.52 -3.16
CA GLN A 49 -0.48 -13.10 -4.43
C GLN A 49 -0.26 -14.62 -4.46
N ALA A 50 0.84 -15.11 -3.89
CA ALA A 50 1.09 -16.54 -3.76
C ALA A 50 0.05 -17.20 -2.84
N ALA A 51 -0.23 -16.58 -1.70
CA ALA A 51 -1.31 -17.01 -0.82
C ALA A 51 -2.63 -17.05 -1.60
N SER A 52 -3.00 -15.97 -2.32
CA SER A 52 -4.30 -15.83 -3.00
C SER A 52 -4.56 -16.95 -4.01
N LYS A 53 -3.53 -17.35 -4.74
CA LYS A 53 -3.59 -18.50 -5.67
C LYS A 53 -3.86 -19.83 -4.95
N LEU A 54 -3.37 -19.98 -3.72
CA LEU A 54 -3.56 -21.19 -2.91
C LEU A 54 -4.87 -21.19 -2.11
N SER A 55 -5.54 -20.05 -1.95
CA SER A 55 -6.86 -19.96 -1.31
C SER A 55 -7.93 -20.83 -1.98
N ALA A 56 -7.78 -21.10 -3.28
CA ALA A 56 -8.67 -21.98 -4.05
C ALA A 56 -8.55 -23.46 -3.63
N VAL A 57 -7.52 -23.82 -2.85
CA VAL A 57 -7.34 -25.16 -2.27
C VAL A 57 -7.88 -25.14 -0.84
N PRO A 58 -8.99 -25.82 -0.52
CA PRO A 58 -9.63 -25.75 0.80
C PRO A 58 -8.72 -26.10 1.98
N VAL A 59 -7.71 -26.96 1.74
CA VAL A 59 -6.72 -27.38 2.75
C VAL A 59 -5.69 -26.27 3.04
N MET A 60 -5.48 -25.34 2.10
CA MET A 60 -4.47 -24.29 2.20
C MET A 60 -5.07 -22.90 2.51
N HIS A 61 -6.40 -22.80 2.57
CA HIS A 61 -7.08 -21.55 2.87
C HIS A 61 -6.93 -21.18 4.35
N ASP A 62 -6.06 -20.21 4.64
CA ASP A 62 -5.88 -19.62 5.98
C ASP A 62 -6.33 -18.15 5.99
N PRO A 63 -7.57 -17.84 6.43
CA PRO A 63 -8.06 -16.48 6.49
C PRO A 63 -7.25 -15.60 7.47
N SER A 64 -6.67 -16.21 8.51
CA SER A 64 -5.91 -15.47 9.53
C SER A 64 -4.59 -14.95 8.96
N LEU A 65 -3.93 -15.74 8.11
CA LEU A 65 -2.72 -15.34 7.40
C LEU A 65 -2.97 -14.14 6.48
N TYR A 66 -4.09 -14.10 5.73
CA TYR A 66 -4.40 -12.94 4.88
C TYR A 66 -4.59 -11.67 5.68
N MET A 67 -5.29 -11.75 6.80
CA MET A 67 -5.52 -10.60 7.66
C MET A 67 -4.18 -10.05 8.16
N GLN A 68 -3.28 -10.92 8.63
CA GLN A 68 -1.97 -10.50 9.11
C GLN A 68 -1.07 -9.95 7.99
N LEU A 69 -1.12 -10.53 6.79
CA LEU A 69 -0.41 -10.01 5.62
C LEU A 69 -0.96 -8.65 5.17
N ALA A 70 -2.28 -8.46 5.24
CA ALA A 70 -2.93 -7.19 4.94
C ALA A 70 -2.57 -6.12 5.98
N ASP A 71 -2.54 -6.46 7.27
CA ASP A 71 -2.10 -5.56 8.34
C ASP A 71 -0.62 -5.14 8.15
N HIS A 72 0.23 -6.10 7.77
CA HIS A 72 1.64 -5.84 7.49
C HIS A 72 1.83 -4.92 6.27
N LEU A 73 1.09 -5.19 5.17
CA LEU A 73 1.07 -4.33 3.99
C LEU A 73 0.57 -2.93 4.32
N PHE A 74 -0.54 -2.82 5.08
CA PHE A 74 -1.10 -1.54 5.51
C PHE A 74 -0.08 -0.72 6.27
N GLY A 75 0.62 -1.32 7.24
CA GLY A 75 1.67 -0.65 8.00
C GLY A 75 2.79 -0.12 7.11
N ALA A 76 3.26 -0.93 6.16
CA ALA A 76 4.28 -0.50 5.20
C ALA A 76 3.79 0.62 4.27
N GLN A 77 2.59 0.52 3.73
CA GLN A 77 2.03 1.55 2.84
C GLN A 77 1.75 2.85 3.60
N MET A 78 1.31 2.77 4.85
CA MET A 78 1.14 3.91 5.75
C MET A 78 2.46 4.63 6.03
N ALA A 79 3.54 3.88 6.24
CA ALA A 79 4.86 4.47 6.43
C ALA A 79 5.29 5.30 5.23
N ARG A 80 5.10 4.79 4.01
CA ARG A 80 5.39 5.54 2.78
C ARG A 80 4.48 6.74 2.62
N TYR A 81 3.18 6.58 2.88
CA TYR A 81 2.22 7.68 2.85
C TYR A 81 2.66 8.83 3.78
N CYS A 82 2.91 8.54 5.06
CA CYS A 82 3.34 9.52 6.06
C CYS A 82 4.70 10.15 5.73
N SER A 83 5.58 9.44 5.03
CA SER A 83 6.86 10.00 4.56
C SER A 83 6.71 10.99 3.41
N ARG A 84 5.71 10.79 2.54
CA ARG A 84 5.47 11.60 1.34
C ARG A 84 4.55 12.79 1.61
N TYR A 85 3.52 12.57 2.44
CA TYR A 85 2.50 13.55 2.75
C TYR A 85 2.61 13.91 4.22
N SER A 86 2.95 15.17 4.49
CA SER A 86 2.92 15.67 5.86
C SER A 86 1.48 15.68 6.36
N LEU A 87 1.20 14.91 7.41
CA LEU A 87 -0.13 14.85 8.04
C LEU A 87 -0.61 16.20 8.62
N VAL A 88 0.28 17.20 8.68
CA VAL A 88 0.00 18.57 9.13
C VAL A 88 -0.66 19.39 8.02
N VAL A 89 -0.50 18.99 6.76
CA VAL A 89 -1.01 19.71 5.60
C VAL A 89 -2.44 19.23 5.33
N PHE A 90 -3.41 20.15 5.41
CA PHE A 90 -4.79 19.87 5.00
C PHE A 90 -4.80 19.19 3.63
N PRO A 91 -5.67 18.17 3.42
CA PRO A 91 -5.70 17.38 2.18
C PRO A 91 -5.82 18.24 0.92
N SER A 92 -6.36 19.47 1.03
CA SER A 92 -6.46 20.48 -0.04
C SER A 92 -5.14 20.83 -0.74
N ASN A 93 -3.98 20.65 -0.09
CA ASN A 93 -2.67 21.00 -0.67
C ASN A 93 -1.84 19.78 -1.08
N ALA A 94 -2.33 18.55 -0.87
CA ALA A 94 -1.64 17.35 -1.31
C ALA A 94 -1.81 17.14 -2.82
N THR A 95 -0.78 16.62 -3.49
CA THR A 95 -0.86 16.19 -4.89
C THR A 95 -0.41 14.75 -4.99
N TYR A 96 -1.35 13.86 -5.29
CA TYR A 96 -1.11 12.43 -5.48
C TYR A 96 -0.73 12.20 -6.94
N THR A 97 0.57 12.07 -7.18
CA THR A 97 1.08 11.84 -8.53
C THR A 97 1.14 10.33 -8.80
N PRO A 98 0.53 9.83 -9.90
CA PRO A 98 0.65 8.44 -10.25
C PRO A 98 2.13 8.11 -10.55
N PRO A 99 2.59 6.90 -10.19
CA PRO A 99 4.00 6.52 -10.25
C PRO A 99 4.55 6.44 -11.68
N ILE A 100 3.69 6.18 -12.67
CA ILE A 100 4.07 6.00 -14.07
C ILE A 100 3.24 6.94 -14.92
N ALA A 101 3.92 7.85 -15.62
CA ALA A 101 3.28 8.82 -16.52
C ALA A 101 2.60 8.16 -17.74
N THR A 102 2.89 6.89 -18.00
CA THR A 102 2.27 6.10 -19.08
C THR A 102 2.13 4.65 -18.63
N LEU A 103 0.90 4.26 -18.28
CA LEU A 103 0.59 2.87 -18.02
C LEU A 103 0.90 2.01 -19.26
N PRO A 104 1.26 0.72 -19.08
CA PRO A 104 1.46 -0.18 -20.21
C PRO A 104 0.29 -0.11 -21.20
N ALA A 105 0.58 -0.18 -22.51
CA ALA A 105 -0.40 0.05 -23.57
C ALA A 105 -1.65 -0.86 -23.53
N HIS A 106 -1.61 -1.94 -22.74
CA HIS A 106 -2.74 -2.84 -22.53
C HIS A 106 -3.70 -2.39 -21.42
N ILE A 107 -3.38 -1.32 -20.68
CA ILE A 107 -4.26 -0.69 -19.70
C ILE A 107 -4.88 0.56 -20.33
N SER A 108 -6.19 0.54 -20.55
CA SER A 108 -6.92 1.62 -21.22
C SER A 108 -7.20 2.84 -20.33
N VAL A 109 -6.92 2.74 -19.03
CA VAL A 109 -7.17 3.82 -18.07
C VAL A 109 -6.00 4.80 -18.09
N THR A 110 -6.30 6.10 -18.14
CA THR A 110 -5.31 7.17 -17.93
C THR A 110 -5.43 7.67 -16.51
N LEU A 111 -4.32 7.60 -15.75
CA LEU A 111 -4.25 8.13 -14.39
C LEU A 111 -3.62 9.52 -14.43
N GLU A 112 -4.32 10.49 -13.86
CA GLU A 112 -3.89 11.89 -13.78
C GLU A 112 -3.52 12.24 -12.34
N PRO A 113 -2.60 13.19 -12.12
CA PRO A 113 -2.33 13.71 -10.79
C PRO A 113 -3.60 14.24 -10.12
N VAL A 114 -3.81 13.84 -8.86
CA VAL A 114 -4.96 14.30 -8.07
C VAL A 114 -4.50 15.36 -7.09
N CYS A 115 -4.97 16.59 -7.27
CA CYS A 115 -4.74 17.68 -6.32
C CYS A 115 -5.91 17.81 -5.35
N GLY A 116 -5.62 17.92 -4.06
CA GLY A 116 -6.65 18.09 -3.04
C GLY A 116 -7.27 16.76 -2.59
N ALA A 117 -8.52 16.83 -2.10
CA ALA A 117 -9.25 15.64 -1.64
C ALA A 117 -9.64 14.74 -2.84
N PRO A 118 -9.23 13.45 -2.87
CA PRO A 118 -9.57 12.54 -3.95
C PRO A 118 -11.07 12.24 -4.05
N SER A 119 -11.59 12.18 -5.27
CA SER A 119 -12.98 11.77 -5.57
C SER A 119 -13.13 10.24 -5.66
N ASP A 120 -14.36 9.73 -5.55
CA ASP A 120 -14.65 8.31 -5.80
C ASP A 120 -14.23 7.88 -7.20
N GLU A 121 -14.50 8.71 -8.22
CA GLU A 121 -14.15 8.41 -9.61
C GLU A 121 -12.64 8.24 -9.80
N GLN A 122 -11.84 9.07 -9.13
CA GLN A 122 -10.37 8.96 -9.18
C GLN A 122 -9.88 7.66 -8.52
N ILE A 123 -10.44 7.29 -7.38
CA ILE A 123 -10.13 6.03 -6.70
C ILE A 123 -10.54 4.83 -7.57
N VAL A 124 -11.74 4.85 -8.14
CA VAL A 124 -12.27 3.79 -9.01
C VAL A 124 -11.37 3.59 -10.23
N LYS A 125 -10.90 4.67 -10.87
CA LYS A 125 -9.94 4.57 -12.00
C LYS A 125 -8.66 3.82 -11.63
N VAL A 126 -8.08 4.10 -10.46
CA VAL A 126 -6.87 3.39 -10.01
C VAL A 126 -7.19 1.93 -9.68
N GLN A 127 -8.34 1.65 -9.07
CA GLN A 127 -8.79 0.26 -8.83
C GLN A 127 -8.99 -0.53 -10.12
N GLU A 128 -9.57 0.09 -11.15
CA GLU A 128 -9.73 -0.53 -12.47
C GLU A 128 -8.37 -0.81 -13.12
N ALA A 129 -7.45 0.16 -13.08
CA ALA A 129 -6.10 -0.02 -13.59
C ALA A 129 -5.37 -1.17 -12.88
N LEU A 130 -5.43 -1.23 -11.55
CA LEU A 130 -4.81 -2.27 -10.74
C LEU A 130 -5.43 -3.65 -11.05
N ARG A 131 -6.76 -3.73 -11.15
CA ARG A 131 -7.45 -4.97 -11.51
C ARG A 131 -7.08 -5.46 -12.92
N SER A 132 -7.03 -4.58 -13.91
CA SER A 132 -6.59 -4.93 -15.27
C SER A 132 -5.16 -5.43 -15.28
N TYR A 133 -4.30 -4.87 -14.44
CA TYR A 133 -2.92 -5.27 -14.34
C TYR A 133 -2.73 -6.62 -13.63
N GLU A 134 -3.49 -6.88 -12.56
CA GLU A 134 -3.52 -8.17 -11.88
C GLU A 134 -4.00 -9.31 -12.79
N GLN A 135 -4.91 -9.03 -13.74
CA GLN A 135 -5.38 -10.02 -14.70
C GLN A 135 -4.26 -10.59 -15.58
N VAL A 136 -3.25 -9.78 -15.91
CA VAL A 136 -2.09 -10.20 -16.73
C VAL A 136 -0.93 -10.72 -15.89
N SER A 137 -1.09 -10.85 -14.56
CA SER A 137 -0.02 -11.29 -13.65
C SER A 137 0.57 -12.68 -13.91
N HIS A 138 -0.11 -13.49 -14.71
CA HIS A 138 0.36 -14.81 -15.15
C HIS A 138 1.24 -14.74 -16.42
N ILE A 139 1.42 -13.56 -17.02
CA ILE A 139 2.19 -13.32 -18.24
C ILE A 139 3.42 -12.47 -17.88
N PRO A 140 4.60 -13.06 -17.61
CA PRO A 140 5.78 -12.30 -17.19
C PRO A 140 6.22 -11.21 -18.16
N ALA A 141 5.93 -11.35 -19.45
CA ALA A 141 6.26 -10.34 -20.46
C ALA A 141 5.38 -9.07 -20.39
N LEU A 142 4.23 -9.14 -19.71
CA LEU A 142 3.27 -8.04 -19.58
C LEU A 142 3.14 -7.55 -18.13
N TYR A 143 3.72 -8.27 -17.18
CA TYR A 143 3.61 -7.99 -15.76
C TYR A 143 4.97 -7.69 -15.13
N ASP A 144 5.12 -6.44 -14.75
CA ASP A 144 6.19 -5.92 -13.89
C ASP A 144 5.66 -5.70 -12.47
N VAL A 145 6.29 -6.36 -11.50
CA VAL A 145 5.98 -6.29 -10.07
C VAL A 145 6.12 -4.87 -9.49
N HIS A 146 7.02 -4.04 -10.03
CA HIS A 146 7.21 -2.67 -9.55
C HIS A 146 5.98 -1.84 -9.86
N VAL A 147 5.45 -1.93 -11.09
CA VAL A 147 4.23 -1.23 -11.51
C VAL A 147 3.05 -1.60 -10.62
N ASN A 148 2.90 -2.88 -10.26
CA ASN A 148 1.82 -3.35 -9.39
C ASN A 148 1.93 -2.75 -7.99
N MET A 149 3.14 -2.82 -7.41
CA MET A 149 3.42 -2.26 -6.09
C MET A 149 3.17 -0.75 -6.06
N GLU A 150 3.63 -0.02 -7.07
CA GLU A 150 3.45 1.42 -7.13
C GLU A 150 1.99 1.82 -7.34
N LEU A 151 1.24 1.11 -8.19
CA LEU A 151 -0.21 1.29 -8.34
C LEU A 151 -0.96 1.02 -7.03
N SER A 152 -0.54 -0.02 -6.29
CA SER A 152 -1.12 -0.34 -4.99
C SER A 152 -0.85 0.76 -3.97
N GLN A 153 0.38 1.26 -3.91
CA GLN A 153 0.72 2.41 -3.07
C GLN A 153 -0.08 3.66 -3.47
N HIS A 154 -0.25 3.93 -4.76
CA HIS A 154 -1.02 5.08 -5.22
C HIS A 154 -2.51 4.98 -4.85
N LEU A 155 -3.11 3.80 -4.99
CA LEU A 155 -4.47 3.54 -4.52
C LEU A 155 -4.59 3.80 -3.01
N PHE A 156 -3.64 3.30 -2.23
CA PHE A 156 -3.58 3.51 -0.79
C PHE A 156 -3.49 5.00 -0.46
N ASP A 157 -2.61 5.74 -1.14
CA ASP A 157 -2.43 7.18 -0.94
C ASP A 157 -3.74 7.95 -1.17
N LEU A 158 -4.49 7.63 -2.24
CA LEU A 158 -5.78 8.27 -2.52
C LEU A 158 -6.85 7.91 -1.47
N GLN A 159 -6.90 6.65 -1.03
CA GLN A 159 -7.84 6.21 0.01
C GLN A 159 -7.57 6.90 1.34
N MET A 160 -6.30 7.10 1.68
CA MET A 160 -5.88 7.84 2.87
C MET A 160 -6.19 9.33 2.77
N GLY A 161 -5.91 9.93 1.61
CA GLY A 161 -6.24 11.32 1.32
C GLY A 161 -7.74 11.61 1.38
N LYS A 162 -8.57 10.66 0.96
CA LYS A 162 -10.03 10.75 1.02
C LYS A 162 -10.58 10.55 2.43
N SER A 163 -10.06 9.59 3.18
CA SER A 163 -10.59 9.20 4.50
C SER A 163 -10.43 10.27 5.60
N GLN A 164 -9.92 11.47 5.29
CA GLN A 164 -9.71 12.58 6.24
C GLN A 164 -9.10 12.11 7.56
N LEU A 165 -8.09 11.23 7.50
CA LEU A 165 -7.48 10.64 8.70
C LEU A 165 -6.78 11.70 9.60
N VAL A 166 -6.75 12.95 9.16
CA VAL A 166 -6.33 14.13 9.94
C VAL A 166 -7.34 14.48 11.05
N ASP A 167 -8.65 14.30 10.83
CA ASP A 167 -9.67 14.63 11.85
C ASP A 167 -9.72 13.57 12.96
N ALA A 168 -9.52 12.28 12.63
CA ALA A 168 -9.47 11.21 13.62
C ALA A 168 -8.18 11.22 14.45
N ILE A 169 -7.03 11.57 13.86
CA ILE A 169 -5.75 11.66 14.58
C ILE A 169 -5.74 12.88 15.53
N ASN A 170 -6.31 14.02 15.13
CA ASN A 170 -6.43 15.19 16.03
C ASN A 170 -7.38 14.94 17.20
N VAL A 171 -8.45 14.15 17.02
CA VAL A 171 -9.37 13.76 18.11
C VAL A 171 -8.76 12.69 19.02
N ALA A 172 -7.89 11.80 18.51
CA ALA A 172 -7.20 10.80 19.32
C ALA A 172 -6.03 11.37 20.15
N LEU A 173 -5.59 12.60 19.87
CA LEU A 173 -4.46 13.27 20.55
C LEU A 173 -4.90 14.35 21.55
N THR A 174 -6.19 14.56 21.79
CA THR A 174 -6.61 15.25 23.01
C THR A 174 -6.35 14.33 24.19
N PRO A 175 -5.43 14.68 25.12
CA PRO A 175 -5.19 13.86 26.29
C PRO A 175 -6.50 13.80 27.07
N CYS A 176 -6.97 12.59 27.37
CA CYS A 176 -7.98 12.38 28.39
C CYS A 176 -7.41 12.91 29.72
N HIS A 177 -7.65 14.19 29.99
CA HIS A 177 -7.63 14.77 31.33
C HIS A 177 -9.01 14.56 31.91
N SER A 178 -9.13 13.63 32.87
CA SER A 178 -9.83 13.73 34.17
C SER A 178 -9.91 12.35 34.81
#